data_AF-A0A7J5WV04-F1
#
_entry.id   AF-A0A7J5WV04-F1
#
_cell.length_a   1.000
_cell.length_b   1.000
_cell.length_c   1.000
_cell.angle_alpha   90.00
_cell.angle_beta   90.00
_cell.angle_gamma   90.00
#
_symmetry.space_group_name_H-M   'P 1'
#
loop_
_entity.id
_entity.type
_entity.pdbx_description
1 polymer ?
#
loop_
_entity_poly.entity_id
_entity_poly.type
_entity_poly.pdbx_seq_one_letter_code
_entity_poly.pdbx_strand_id
1 'polypeptide(L)'
;MKAKNARSEATRAALMEAALQVITESGVKSVTHRKVCSAANLALGTVNYHYADLDELLLDAFAYYVDRISEKYESGFTFVRNDEDLADAVVDMTRKLSEDTQSVVLMWEMYAQGVREKAYRQLIRKWSKRAKSGVETYCSARVATILEAVWDGSAVQRNVGDASWSDAELREVVLAIIRTDESREYPQVKTRSAGAKA
;
A
#
# COMPACT_ATOMS: atom_id res chain seq x y z
N MET A 1 -30.90 -11.56 -12.56
CA MET A 1 -30.07 -11.68 -11.32
C MET A 1 -28.74 -10.94 -11.44
N LYS A 2 -27.92 -11.19 -12.48
CA LYS A 2 -26.59 -10.56 -12.68
C LYS A 2 -26.59 -9.01 -12.63
N ALA A 3 -27.51 -8.34 -13.31
CA ALA A 3 -27.55 -6.87 -13.33
C ALA A 3 -27.91 -6.22 -11.98
N LYS A 4 -28.73 -6.90 -11.16
CA LYS A 4 -29.10 -6.43 -9.81
C LYS A 4 -27.91 -6.56 -8.85
N ASN A 5 -27.14 -7.65 -8.97
CA ASN A 5 -25.93 -7.87 -8.18
C ASN A 5 -24.83 -6.86 -8.55
N ALA A 6 -24.60 -6.63 -9.85
CA ALA A 6 -23.60 -5.65 -10.31
C ALA A 6 -23.91 -4.22 -9.82
N ARG A 7 -25.19 -3.82 -9.81
CA ARG A 7 -25.60 -2.52 -9.24
C ARG A 7 -25.33 -2.45 -7.73
N SER A 8 -25.66 -3.52 -7.00
CA SER A 8 -25.41 -3.61 -5.56
C SER A 8 -23.92 -3.53 -5.24
N GLU A 9 -23.07 -4.21 -6.02
CA GLU A 9 -21.61 -4.16 -5.86
C GLU A 9 -21.06 -2.76 -6.15
N ALA A 10 -21.52 -2.11 -7.23
CA ALA A 10 -21.14 -0.74 -7.53
C ALA A 10 -21.55 0.25 -6.42
N THR A 11 -22.73 0.07 -5.82
CA THR A 11 -23.16 0.87 -4.67
C THR A 11 -22.29 0.63 -3.44
N ARG A 12 -21.90 -0.62 -3.15
CA ARG A 12 -20.95 -0.91 -2.05
C ARG A 12 -19.60 -0.25 -2.30
N ALA A 13 -19.07 -0.32 -3.53
CA ALA A 13 -17.83 0.35 -3.91
C ALA A 13 -17.91 1.86 -3.70
N ALA A 14 -18.99 2.51 -4.15
CA ALA A 14 -19.21 3.94 -3.95
C ALA A 14 -19.25 4.34 -2.45
N LEU A 15 -19.89 3.52 -1.61
CA LEU A 15 -19.91 3.74 -0.15
C LEU A 15 -18.51 3.60 0.47
N MET A 16 -17.73 2.59 0.05
CA MET A 16 -16.35 2.38 0.52
C MET A 16 -15.44 3.54 0.10
N GLU A 17 -15.52 3.97 -1.16
CA GLU A 17 -14.76 5.12 -1.68
C GLU A 17 -15.11 6.42 -0.95
N ALA A 18 -16.40 6.68 -0.74
CA ALA A 18 -16.86 7.82 0.03
C ALA A 18 -16.41 7.77 1.49
N ALA A 19 -16.37 6.59 2.11
CA ALA A 19 -15.82 6.44 3.45
C ALA A 19 -14.33 6.78 3.50
N LEU A 20 -13.52 6.24 2.57
CA LEU A 20 -12.10 6.58 2.45
C LEU A 20 -11.89 8.08 2.22
N GLN A 21 -12.71 8.72 1.37
CA GLN A 21 -12.67 10.16 1.16
C GLN A 21 -12.90 10.94 2.46
N VAL A 22 -13.97 10.64 3.20
CA VAL A 22 -14.26 11.31 4.47
C VAL A 22 -13.14 11.10 5.50
N ILE A 23 -12.54 9.90 5.54
CA ILE A 23 -11.38 9.63 6.39
C ILE A 23 -10.20 10.53 6.00
N THR A 24 -9.87 10.62 4.72
CA THR A 24 -8.75 11.45 4.27
C THR A 24 -8.94 12.94 4.54
N GLU A 25 -10.19 13.43 4.46
CA GLU A 25 -10.50 14.85 4.61
C GLU A 25 -10.69 15.28 6.08
N SER A 26 -11.17 14.37 6.94
CA SER A 26 -11.64 14.74 8.28
C SER A 26 -11.26 13.75 9.40
N GLY A 27 -10.52 12.68 9.07
CA GLY A 27 -10.07 11.64 10.01
C GLY A 27 -11.15 10.61 10.33
N VAL A 28 -10.71 9.40 10.75
CA VAL A 28 -11.60 8.24 10.99
C VAL A 28 -12.70 8.54 12.01
N LYS A 29 -12.37 9.26 13.08
CA LYS A 29 -13.34 9.58 14.16
C LYS A 29 -14.50 10.45 13.69
N SER A 30 -14.36 11.13 12.57
CA SER A 30 -15.36 12.06 12.06
C SER A 30 -16.40 11.38 11.17
N VAL A 31 -16.18 10.11 10.79
CA VAL A 31 -17.01 9.39 9.82
C VAL A 31 -18.37 9.10 10.44
N THR A 32 -19.42 9.30 9.65
CA THR A 32 -20.80 8.92 9.99
C THR A 32 -21.49 8.41 8.73
N HIS A 33 -22.49 7.55 8.88
CA HIS A 33 -23.35 7.11 7.76
C HIS A 33 -23.85 8.28 6.90
N ARG A 34 -24.27 9.38 7.55
CA ARG A 34 -24.74 10.57 6.85
C ARG A 34 -23.66 11.23 5.99
N LYS A 35 -22.44 11.39 6.52
CA LYS A 35 -21.32 11.95 5.75
C LYS A 35 -20.94 11.06 4.57
N VAL A 36 -20.88 9.75 4.78
CA VAL A 36 -20.57 8.79 3.71
C VAL A 36 -21.63 8.82 2.61
N CYS A 37 -22.92 8.73 2.98
CA CYS A 37 -24.01 8.83 2.00
C CYS A 37 -23.99 10.15 1.24
N SER A 38 -23.71 11.27 1.93
CA SER A 38 -23.59 12.57 1.29
C SER A 38 -22.43 12.62 0.29
N ALA A 39 -21.25 12.11 0.67
CA ALA A 39 -20.08 12.05 -0.22
C ALA A 39 -20.30 11.11 -1.42
N ALA A 40 -21.05 10.02 -1.23
CA ALA A 40 -21.42 9.10 -2.31
C ALA A 40 -22.61 9.58 -3.17
N ASN A 41 -23.26 10.70 -2.83
CA ASN A 41 -24.52 11.15 -3.41
C ASN A 41 -25.64 10.07 -3.37
N LEU A 42 -25.77 9.41 -2.21
CA LEU A 42 -26.74 8.34 -1.95
C LEU A 42 -27.70 8.72 -0.82
N ALA A 43 -28.89 8.12 -0.83
CA ALA A 43 -29.84 8.28 0.26
C ALA A 43 -29.33 7.58 1.54
N LEU A 44 -29.67 8.11 2.71
CA LEU A 44 -29.26 7.51 3.99
C LEU A 44 -29.72 6.05 4.15
N GLY A 45 -30.89 5.69 3.61
CA GLY A 45 -31.37 4.30 3.62
C GLY A 45 -30.48 3.33 2.84
N THR A 46 -29.64 3.82 1.92
CA THR A 46 -28.75 2.99 1.11
C THR A 46 -27.66 2.33 1.94
N VAL A 47 -27.04 3.05 2.89
CA VAL A 47 -25.96 2.46 3.72
C VAL A 47 -26.51 1.39 4.66
N ASN A 48 -27.68 1.63 5.26
CA ASN A 48 -28.35 0.67 6.16
C ASN A 48 -28.78 -0.62 5.44
N TYR A 49 -28.92 -0.59 4.12
CA TYR A 49 -29.18 -1.80 3.32
C TYR A 49 -27.92 -2.64 3.12
N HIS A 50 -26.74 -2.02 3.08
CA HIS A 50 -25.47 -2.67 2.75
C HIS A 50 -24.59 -3.01 3.94
N TYR A 51 -24.75 -2.29 5.06
CA TYR A 51 -23.93 -2.43 6.25
C TYR A 51 -24.80 -2.38 7.50
N ALA A 52 -24.53 -3.27 8.45
CA ALA A 52 -25.25 -3.33 9.72
C ALA A 52 -24.88 -2.13 10.61
N ASP A 53 -23.62 -1.71 10.58
CA ASP A 53 -23.11 -0.59 11.37
C ASP A 53 -22.01 0.17 10.63
N LEU A 54 -21.41 1.15 11.31
CA LEU A 54 -20.32 1.95 10.75
C LEU A 54 -18.99 1.18 10.73
N ASP A 55 -18.75 0.31 11.69
CA ASP A 55 -17.48 -0.40 11.83
C ASP A 55 -17.30 -1.43 10.71
N GLU A 56 -18.37 -2.11 10.31
CA GLU A 56 -18.40 -3.00 9.15
C GLU A 56 -18.05 -2.24 7.86
N LEU A 57 -18.67 -1.07 7.64
CA LEU A 57 -18.38 -0.21 6.48
C LEU A 57 -16.91 0.25 6.48
N LEU A 58 -16.38 0.68 7.64
CA LEU A 58 -14.99 1.14 7.74
C LEU A 58 -14.01 0.00 7.46
N LEU A 59 -14.25 -1.19 8.02
CA LEU A 59 -13.40 -2.34 7.79
C LEU A 59 -13.37 -2.73 6.31
N ASP A 60 -14.54 -2.77 5.65
CA ASP A 60 -14.64 -3.06 4.22
C ASP A 60 -13.98 -1.96 3.37
N ALA A 61 -14.12 -0.68 3.76
CA ALA A 61 -13.44 0.42 3.09
C ALA A 61 -11.91 0.29 3.16
N PHE A 62 -11.35 -0.07 4.33
CA PHE A 62 -9.91 -0.33 4.45
C PHE A 62 -9.47 -1.60 3.72
N ALA A 63 -10.31 -2.65 3.68
CA ALA A 63 -10.02 -3.83 2.86
C ALA A 63 -9.96 -3.49 1.36
N TYR A 64 -10.91 -2.68 0.88
CA TYR A 64 -10.92 -2.13 -0.49
C TYR A 64 -9.67 -1.30 -0.78
N TYR A 65 -9.27 -0.43 0.15
CA TYR A 65 -8.04 0.34 0.05
C TYR A 65 -6.80 -0.57 -0.07
N VAL A 66 -6.67 -1.58 0.80
CA VAL A 66 -5.54 -2.53 0.81
C VAL A 66 -5.44 -3.27 -0.52
N ASP A 67 -6.56 -3.73 -1.07
CA ASP A 67 -6.54 -4.45 -2.36
C ASP A 67 -6.08 -3.52 -3.49
N ARG A 68 -6.55 -2.27 -3.54
CA ARG A 68 -6.14 -1.27 -4.54
C ARG A 68 -4.66 -0.89 -4.44
N ILE A 69 -4.14 -0.71 -3.23
CA ILE A 69 -2.75 -0.28 -3.04
C ILE A 69 -1.77 -1.46 -3.26
N SER A 70 -2.20 -2.70 -3.00
CA SER A 70 -1.35 -3.90 -3.19
C SER A 70 -0.92 -4.06 -4.65
N GLU A 71 -1.82 -3.81 -5.59
CA GLU A 71 -1.53 -3.88 -7.03
C GLU A 71 -0.43 -2.89 -7.45
N LYS A 72 -0.43 -1.68 -6.87
CA LYS A 72 0.62 -0.68 -7.14
C LYS A 72 1.99 -1.17 -6.67
N TYR A 73 2.07 -1.79 -5.50
CA TYR A 73 3.32 -2.29 -4.92
C TYR A 73 3.91 -3.44 -5.72
N GLU A 74 3.08 -4.43 -6.08
CA GLU A 74 3.52 -5.60 -6.84
C GLU A 74 4.14 -5.20 -8.20
N SER A 75 3.64 -4.13 -8.83
CA SER A 75 4.15 -3.67 -10.13
C SER A 75 5.54 -3.02 -10.10
N GLY A 76 6.01 -2.55 -8.92
CA GLY A 76 7.21 -1.74 -8.77
C GLY A 76 8.54 -2.47 -8.94
N PHE A 77 8.54 -3.81 -8.89
CA PHE A 77 9.76 -4.62 -8.80
C PHE A 77 10.02 -5.48 -10.04
N THR A 78 9.43 -5.14 -11.19
CA THR A 78 9.39 -6.02 -12.38
C THR A 78 10.69 -6.11 -13.20
N PHE A 79 11.72 -5.30 -12.92
CA PHE A 79 12.96 -5.24 -13.71
C PHE A 79 14.25 -5.08 -12.88
N VAL A 80 14.33 -5.74 -11.72
CA VAL A 80 15.51 -5.69 -10.85
C VAL A 80 16.58 -6.70 -11.30
N ARG A 81 17.82 -6.25 -11.57
CA ARG A 81 18.93 -7.11 -12.04
C ARG A 81 20.16 -7.12 -11.11
N ASN A 82 20.21 -6.23 -10.12
CA ASN A 82 21.31 -6.10 -9.17
C ASN A 82 20.87 -5.28 -7.94
N ASP A 83 21.75 -5.17 -6.95
CA ASP A 83 21.53 -4.39 -5.72
C ASP A 83 21.11 -2.93 -6.00
N GLU A 84 21.69 -2.29 -7.02
CA GLU A 84 21.42 -0.90 -7.39
C GLU A 84 20.01 -0.73 -7.96
N ASP A 85 19.60 -1.61 -8.89
CA ASP A 85 18.24 -1.62 -9.43
C ASP A 85 17.20 -1.86 -8.32
N LEU A 86 17.51 -2.72 -7.34
CA LEU A 86 16.61 -3.00 -6.21
C LEU A 86 16.46 -1.77 -5.31
N ALA A 87 17.58 -1.11 -5.00
CA ALA A 87 17.57 0.11 -4.21
C ALA A 87 16.79 1.22 -4.91
N ASP A 88 17.01 1.40 -6.21
CA ASP A 88 16.28 2.39 -7.02
C ASP A 88 14.78 2.09 -7.05
N ALA A 89 14.38 0.83 -7.16
CA ALA A 89 12.98 0.43 -7.11
C ALA A 89 12.34 0.71 -5.74
N VAL A 90 13.03 0.43 -4.63
CA VAL A 90 12.55 0.75 -3.28
C VAL A 90 12.41 2.27 -3.07
N VAL A 91 13.39 3.06 -3.54
CA VAL A 91 13.35 4.53 -3.44
C VAL A 91 12.21 5.11 -4.27
N ASP A 92 12.05 4.66 -5.51
CA ASP A 92 10.96 5.08 -6.40
C ASP A 92 9.59 4.73 -5.83
N MET A 93 9.43 3.53 -5.28
CA MET A 93 8.23 3.12 -4.56
C MET A 93 7.96 4.04 -3.36
N THR A 94 8.96 4.24 -2.50
CA THR A 94 8.84 5.09 -1.30
C THR A 94 8.43 6.52 -1.66
N ARG A 95 9.02 7.08 -2.72
CA ARG A 95 8.66 8.40 -3.25
C ARG A 95 7.20 8.45 -3.67
N LYS A 96 6.76 7.54 -4.54
CA LYS A 96 5.37 7.47 -5.03
C LYS A 96 4.36 7.37 -3.89
N LEU A 97 4.73 6.65 -2.83
CA LEU A 97 3.89 6.52 -1.64
C LEU A 97 3.84 7.80 -0.83
N SER A 98 4.98 8.46 -0.65
CA SER A 98 5.04 9.72 0.07
C SER A 98 4.30 10.85 -0.66
N GLU A 99 4.24 10.83 -1.99
CA GLU A 99 3.50 11.80 -2.81
C GLU A 99 1.98 11.56 -2.80
N ASP A 100 1.53 10.34 -2.54
CA ASP A 100 0.11 10.00 -2.37
C ASP A 100 -0.33 10.25 -0.91
N THR A 101 -0.49 11.53 -0.56
CA THR A 101 -0.86 11.96 0.80
C THR A 101 -2.14 11.30 1.31
N GLN A 102 -3.10 11.02 0.42
CA GLN A 102 -4.32 10.29 0.79
C GLN A 102 -4.00 8.88 1.26
N SER A 103 -3.17 8.15 0.50
CA SER A 103 -2.71 6.82 0.90
C SER A 103 -1.92 6.85 2.20
N VAL A 104 -1.09 7.87 2.43
CA VAL A 104 -0.35 8.02 3.70
C VAL A 104 -1.33 8.14 4.88
N VAL A 105 -2.31 9.05 4.81
CA VAL A 105 -3.31 9.22 5.88
C VAL A 105 -4.06 7.91 6.15
N LEU A 106 -4.55 7.24 5.10
CA LEU A 106 -5.28 5.98 5.23
C LEU A 106 -4.44 4.87 5.86
N MET A 107 -3.17 4.73 5.46
CA MET A 107 -2.28 3.72 6.02
C MET A 107 -2.05 3.94 7.51
N TRP A 108 -1.82 5.18 7.95
CA TRP A 108 -1.58 5.48 9.37
C TRP A 108 -2.83 5.36 10.24
N GLU A 109 -3.99 5.76 9.72
CA GLU A 109 -5.27 5.51 10.38
C GLU A 109 -5.51 4.00 10.52
N MET A 110 -5.26 3.22 9.47
CA MET A 110 -5.36 1.76 9.52
C MET A 110 -4.41 1.14 10.56
N TYR A 111 -3.15 1.60 10.61
CA TYR A 111 -2.15 1.11 11.57
C TYR A 111 -2.56 1.45 13.01
N ALA A 112 -3.05 2.66 13.26
CA ALA A 112 -3.56 3.05 14.57
C ALA A 112 -4.73 2.17 15.02
N GLN A 113 -5.65 1.81 14.12
CA GLN A 113 -6.73 0.86 14.39
C GLN A 113 -6.19 -0.57 14.62
N GLY A 114 -5.20 -1.00 13.84
CA GLY A 114 -4.56 -2.31 13.96
C GLY A 114 -3.94 -2.55 15.33
N VAL A 115 -3.42 -1.54 16.01
CA VAL A 115 -2.91 -1.72 17.38
C VAL A 115 -4.01 -2.19 18.35
N ARG A 116 -5.28 -1.84 18.09
CA ARG A 116 -6.42 -2.13 18.97
C ARG A 116 -7.21 -3.33 18.48
N GLU A 117 -7.58 -3.34 17.20
CA GLU A 117 -8.57 -4.26 16.64
C GLU A 117 -7.96 -5.41 15.83
N LYS A 118 -8.41 -6.64 16.11
CA LYS A 118 -7.87 -7.86 15.47
C LYS A 118 -8.14 -7.90 13.96
N ALA A 119 -9.31 -7.44 13.52
CA ALA A 119 -9.67 -7.44 12.10
C ALA A 119 -8.73 -6.53 11.29
N TYR A 120 -8.44 -5.32 11.79
CA TYR A 120 -7.48 -4.40 11.17
C TYR A 120 -6.05 -4.96 11.16
N ARG A 121 -5.61 -5.66 12.23
CA ARG A 121 -4.32 -6.38 12.20
C ARG A 121 -4.23 -7.40 11.08
N GLN A 122 -5.32 -8.10 10.78
CA GLN A 122 -5.33 -9.08 9.70
C GLN A 122 -5.21 -8.41 8.33
N LEU A 123 -5.85 -7.25 8.14
CA LEU A 123 -5.67 -6.44 6.93
C LEU A 123 -4.22 -5.96 6.77
N ILE A 124 -3.61 -5.42 7.82
CA ILE A 124 -2.21 -4.98 7.81
C ILE A 124 -1.26 -6.14 7.52
N ARG A 125 -1.52 -7.34 8.06
CA ARG A 125 -0.69 -8.53 7.76
C ARG A 125 -0.85 -8.99 6.32
N LYS A 126 -2.07 -8.97 5.77
CA LYS A 126 -2.34 -9.28 4.35
C LYS A 126 -1.58 -8.31 3.45
N TRP A 127 -1.68 -7.02 3.78
CA TRP A 127 -0.96 -5.92 3.13
C TRP A 127 0.56 -6.14 3.15
N SER A 128 1.15 -6.23 4.34
CA SER A 128 2.59 -6.41 4.56
C SER A 128 3.17 -7.57 3.76
N LYS A 129 2.46 -8.71 3.74
CA LYS A 129 2.86 -9.88 2.96
C LYS A 129 2.92 -9.58 1.45
N ARG A 130 1.94 -8.86 0.91
CA ARG A 130 1.89 -8.52 -0.53
C ARG A 130 2.95 -7.49 -0.88
N ALA A 131 3.05 -6.41 -0.10
CA ALA A 131 4.08 -5.38 -0.29
C ALA A 131 5.50 -6.00 -0.32
N LYS A 132 5.80 -6.92 0.60
CA LYS A 132 7.10 -7.58 0.65
C LYS A 132 7.35 -8.60 -0.46
N SER A 133 6.32 -9.24 -1.01
CA SER A 133 6.51 -10.28 -2.03
C SER A 133 7.30 -9.79 -3.27
N GLY A 134 7.22 -8.49 -3.59
CA GLY A 134 8.02 -7.88 -4.64
C GLY A 134 9.52 -7.93 -4.36
N VAL A 135 9.94 -7.59 -3.14
CA VAL A 135 11.36 -7.59 -2.74
C VAL A 135 11.85 -8.97 -2.30
N GLU A 136 10.98 -9.82 -1.75
CA GLU A 136 11.31 -11.21 -1.36
C GLU A 136 11.68 -12.10 -2.55
N THR A 137 11.44 -11.63 -3.78
CA THR A 137 11.95 -12.27 -5.01
C THR A 137 13.49 -12.15 -5.12
N TYR A 138 14.08 -11.14 -4.47
CA TYR A 138 15.50 -10.77 -4.62
C TYR A 138 16.30 -10.84 -3.32
N CYS A 139 15.63 -10.94 -2.17
CA CYS A 139 16.26 -10.96 -0.86
C CYS A 139 15.50 -11.87 0.12
N SER A 140 16.13 -12.17 1.25
CA SER A 140 15.53 -12.92 2.35
C SER A 140 14.32 -12.20 2.97
N ALA A 141 13.40 -12.96 3.54
CA ALA A 141 12.26 -12.43 4.30
C ALA A 141 12.69 -11.49 5.45
N ARG A 142 13.88 -11.71 6.01
CA ARG A 142 14.48 -10.83 7.03
C ARG A 142 14.76 -9.45 6.43
N VAL A 143 15.49 -9.38 5.32
CA VAL A 143 15.83 -8.11 4.67
C VAL A 143 14.58 -7.43 4.12
N ALA A 144 13.64 -8.18 3.53
CA ALA A 144 12.35 -7.63 3.11
C ALA A 144 11.60 -6.95 4.28
N THR A 145 11.62 -7.54 5.47
CA THR A 145 11.00 -6.95 6.67
C THR A 145 11.74 -5.71 7.18
N ILE A 146 13.07 -5.66 7.06
CA ILE A 146 13.84 -4.46 7.41
C ILE A 146 13.55 -3.34 6.42
N LEU A 147 13.54 -3.65 5.12
CA LEU A 147 13.21 -2.69 4.07
C LEU A 147 11.78 -2.15 4.26
N GLU A 148 10.83 -3.01 4.64
CA GLU A 148 9.46 -2.59 4.97
C GLU A 148 9.41 -1.53 6.06
N ALA A 149 10.10 -1.76 7.17
CA ALA A 149 10.18 -0.77 8.24
C ALA A 149 10.81 0.56 7.78
N VAL A 150 11.81 0.48 6.89
CA VAL A 150 12.53 1.65 6.36
C VAL A 150 11.66 2.46 5.41
N TRP A 151 11.00 1.83 4.43
CA TRP A 151 10.16 2.58 3.48
C TRP A 151 8.86 3.09 4.13
N ASP A 152 8.22 2.33 5.03
CA ASP A 152 7.01 2.80 5.75
C ASP A 152 7.36 4.02 6.62
N GLY A 153 8.49 3.94 7.34
CA GLY A 153 9.01 5.04 8.16
C GLY A 153 9.39 6.26 7.32
N SER A 154 10.04 6.05 6.18
CA SER A 154 10.45 7.14 5.28
C SER A 154 9.25 7.83 4.64
N ALA A 155 8.24 7.07 4.21
CA ALA A 155 7.03 7.61 3.58
C ALA A 155 6.24 8.53 4.53
N VAL A 156 6.12 8.15 5.81
CA VAL A 156 5.46 9.02 6.79
C VAL A 156 6.31 10.24 7.15
N GLN A 157 7.61 10.07 7.37
CA GLN A 157 8.48 11.17 7.79
C GLN A 157 8.54 12.28 6.75
N ARG A 158 8.45 11.95 5.46
CA ARG A 158 8.31 12.93 4.37
C ARG A 158 7.01 13.75 4.42
N ASN A 159 5.96 13.25 5.06
CA ASN A 159 4.68 13.93 5.20
C ASN A 159 4.51 14.64 6.55
N VAL A 160 5.24 14.25 7.59
CA VAL A 160 5.07 14.78 8.97
C VAL A 160 6.27 15.54 9.52
N GLY A 161 7.46 15.33 8.97
CA GLY A 161 8.72 15.83 9.55
C GLY A 161 9.33 17.01 8.80
N ASP A 162 9.99 17.88 9.54
CA ASP A 162 10.80 18.98 8.99
C ASP A 162 12.14 18.49 8.39
N ALA A 163 12.55 17.26 8.71
CA ALA A 163 13.78 16.63 8.23
C ALA A 163 13.50 15.16 7.84
N SER A 164 13.32 14.93 6.54
CA SER A 164 13.19 13.60 5.95
C SER A 164 14.43 13.28 5.11
N TRP A 165 14.79 11.99 5.01
CA TRP A 165 15.84 11.57 4.09
C TRP A 165 15.50 11.95 2.64
N SER A 166 16.47 12.56 1.97
CA SER A 166 16.49 12.70 0.52
C SER A 166 16.47 11.32 -0.16
N ASP A 167 16.12 11.30 -1.45
CA ASP A 167 16.16 10.05 -2.23
C ASP A 167 17.57 9.44 -2.24
N ALA A 168 18.62 10.28 -2.24
CA ALA A 168 20.01 9.83 -2.18
C ALA A 168 20.35 9.17 -0.82
N GLU A 169 19.99 9.79 0.29
CA GLU A 169 20.23 9.24 1.63
C GLU A 169 19.44 7.94 1.85
N LEU A 170 18.17 7.89 1.42
CA LEU A 170 17.37 6.67 1.48
C LEU A 170 18.01 5.55 0.65
N ARG A 171 18.48 5.87 -0.56
CA ARG A 171 19.16 4.92 -1.44
C ARG A 171 20.40 4.32 -0.80
N GLU A 172 21.23 5.13 -0.15
CA GLU A 172 22.43 4.67 0.57
C GLU A 172 22.08 3.69 1.69
N VAL A 173 21.06 4.03 2.50
CA VAL A 173 20.58 3.16 3.59
C VAL A 173 20.02 1.84 3.03
N VAL A 174 19.19 1.91 2.00
CA VAL A 174 18.61 0.72 1.36
C VAL A 174 19.70 -0.20 0.78
N LEU A 175 20.69 0.36 0.08
CA LEU A 175 21.83 -0.41 -0.42
C LEU A 175 22.62 -1.08 0.70
N ALA A 176 22.88 -0.36 1.78
CA ALA A 176 23.58 -0.91 2.94
C ALA A 176 22.82 -2.11 3.52
N ILE A 177 21.49 -2.01 3.64
CA ILE A 177 20.63 -3.10 4.11
C ILE A 177 20.66 -4.29 3.17
N ILE A 178 20.49 -4.08 1.85
CA ILE A 178 20.52 -5.15 0.84
C ILE A 178 21.85 -5.92 0.91
N ARG A 179 22.97 -5.21 1.05
CA ARG A 179 24.31 -5.81 1.10
C ARG A 179 24.56 -6.66 2.35
N THR A 180 23.73 -6.53 3.39
CA THR A 180 23.77 -7.46 4.55
C THR A 180 23.19 -8.84 4.24
N ASP A 181 22.48 -8.99 3.12
CA ASP A 181 21.85 -10.23 2.72
C ASP A 181 22.75 -11.08 1.82
N GLU A 182 23.35 -12.14 2.37
CA GLU A 182 24.16 -13.08 1.59
C GLU A 182 23.33 -13.95 0.64
N SER A 183 22.01 -14.04 0.84
CA SER A 183 21.10 -14.85 0.02
C SER A 183 20.48 -14.11 -1.16
N ARG A 184 20.83 -12.83 -1.35
CA ARG A 184 20.29 -12.03 -2.46
C ARG A 184 20.66 -12.62 -3.81
N GLU A 185 19.68 -12.71 -4.71
CA GLU A 185 19.84 -13.29 -6.04
C GLU A 185 19.05 -12.48 -7.08
N TYR A 186 19.60 -12.37 -8.30
CA TYR A 186 19.01 -11.59 -9.37
C TYR A 186 18.93 -12.40 -10.68
N PRO A 187 17.90 -12.16 -11.51
CA PRO A 187 17.80 -12.76 -12.84
C PRO A 187 19.06 -12.49 -13.67
N GLN A 188 19.73 -13.56 -14.09
CA GLN A 188 20.89 -13.46 -14.97
C GLN A 188 20.45 -12.95 -16.35
N VAL A 189 20.92 -11.78 -16.76
CA VAL A 189 20.74 -11.31 -18.15
C VAL A 189 21.55 -12.25 -19.05
N LYS A 190 20.88 -13.10 -19.83
CA LYS A 190 21.56 -13.86 -20.89
C LYS A 190 22.11 -12.87 -21.91
N THR A 191 23.40 -12.53 -21.81
CA THR A 191 24.12 -11.81 -22.84
C THR A 191 24.09 -12.68 -24.10
N ARG A 192 23.29 -12.33 -25.11
CA ARG A 192 23.44 -12.93 -26.44
C ARG A 192 24.83 -12.53 -26.93
N SER A 193 25.79 -13.45 -26.87
CA SER A 193 27.05 -13.30 -27.57
C SER A 193 26.72 -13.03 -29.03
N ALA A 194 27.04 -11.83 -29.51
CA ALA A 194 27.07 -11.52 -30.93
C ALA A 194 28.13 -12.43 -31.54
N GLY A 195 27.69 -13.57 -32.07
CA GLY A 195 28.52 -14.46 -32.86
C GLY A 195 28.89 -13.72 -34.14
N ALA A 196 30.06 -13.10 -34.14
CA ALA A 196 30.78 -12.78 -35.35
C ALA A 196 30.93 -14.07 -36.16
N LYS A 197 30.34 -14.10 -37.36
CA LYS A 197 30.80 -14.99 -38.42
C LYS A 197 31.51 -14.14 -39.46
N ALA A 198 32.80 -14.41 -39.55
CA ALA A 198 33.69 -14.10 -40.65
C ALA A 198 33.18 -14.73 -41.96
#